data_AF-A0A5C8TH75-F1
#
_entry.id   AF-A0A5C8TH75-F1
#
_cell.length_a   1.000
_cell.length_b   1.000
_cell.length_c   1.000
_cell.angle_alpha   90.00
_cell.angle_beta   90.00
_cell.angle_gamma   90.00
#
_symmetry.space_group_name_H-M   'P 1'
#
loop_
_entity.id
_entity.type
_entity.pdbx_description
1 polymer ?
#
loop_
_entity_poly.entity_id
_entity_poly.type
_entity_poly.pdbx_seq_one_letter_code
_entity_poly.pdbx_strand_id
1 'polypeptide(L)'
;MTKQNTAKAALPGDDLRQRAARARDAAGRFIRRQAPAELQPEAPHRSDLAQACDRAVANWITIQPTSPAENGDDEGLDVALDAYDLVFRRAIDEPSDGIAEVQAKARLLLCDLIEHTAGHDPSDERTLTDDERLTRVVLREVIALPGGVPTTFSAPHPDAALFALGDQFMAAWVAEDAVEVAEREVDVEEEATDWKAYNDCKRIAEQIVRTPAVTPAGYGIKALLLARYDSEDSGPSRPIAPQGSFASDWNVLRQTQQGAARLAAAPDMGIPISPPADPVTGIPVSGNLIEDRLPAPGHDLSQLSIVELARLYPVVVRVEEVMGSAENAPCFWEAPNTYRTPAGKIINREADRLGQFTSAIAEEMRRRPPADDDEAEERANTLLWHTVVTGGVAEHPELIAEINATWGA
;
A
#
# COMPACT_ATOMS: atom_id res chain seq x y z
N MET A 1 17.46 46.91 -51.41
CA MET A 1 16.07 46.62 -51.02
C MET A 1 15.95 46.81 -49.52
N THR A 2 15.44 47.96 -49.08
CA THR A 2 15.36 48.35 -47.67
C THR A 2 13.88 48.43 -47.31
N LYS A 3 13.43 47.60 -46.36
CA LYS A 3 12.02 47.53 -45.92
C LYS A 3 11.70 48.69 -44.97
N GLN A 4 10.65 49.45 -45.28
CA GLN A 4 10.05 50.45 -44.38
C GLN A 4 9.12 49.75 -43.39
N ASN A 5 9.35 49.95 -42.09
CA ASN A 5 8.42 49.60 -41.03
C ASN A 5 7.50 50.80 -40.72
N THR A 6 6.20 50.66 -40.96
CA THR A 6 5.17 51.59 -40.50
C THR A 6 4.52 51.06 -39.22
N ALA A 7 5.06 51.44 -38.07
CA ALA A 7 4.36 51.31 -36.80
C ALA A 7 3.44 52.53 -36.63
N LYS A 8 2.12 52.28 -36.69
CA LYS A 8 1.07 53.28 -36.51
C LYS A 8 0.95 53.60 -35.03
N ALA A 9 1.32 54.81 -34.63
CA ALA A 9 1.20 55.27 -33.24
C ALA A 9 -0.28 55.28 -32.80
N ALA A 10 -0.55 54.70 -31.63
CA ALA A 10 -1.86 54.74 -31.00
C ALA A 10 -2.18 56.17 -30.52
N LEU A 11 -3.43 56.60 -30.73
CA LEU A 11 -3.90 57.93 -30.37
C LEU A 11 -3.96 58.11 -28.84
N PRO A 12 -3.45 59.23 -28.28
CA PRO A 12 -3.57 59.55 -26.86
C PRO A 12 -4.91 60.23 -26.62
N GLY A 13 -5.80 59.60 -25.86
CA GLY A 13 -7.10 60.23 -25.56
C GLY A 13 -8.10 59.43 -24.73
N ASP A 14 -7.86 58.15 -24.44
CA ASP A 14 -8.76 57.41 -23.54
C ASP A 14 -8.32 57.64 -22.09
N ASP A 15 -8.97 58.61 -21.45
CA ASP A 15 -8.88 58.92 -20.03
C ASP A 15 -8.93 57.61 -19.20
N LEU A 16 -7.93 57.41 -18.34
CA LEU A 16 -7.78 56.22 -17.49
C LEU A 16 -9.06 55.95 -16.66
N ARG A 17 -9.84 56.99 -16.35
CA ARG A 17 -11.14 56.85 -15.69
C ARG A 17 -12.17 56.11 -16.53
N GLN A 18 -12.22 56.34 -17.85
CA GLN A 18 -13.11 55.58 -18.73
C GLN A 18 -12.69 54.12 -18.85
N ARG A 19 -11.38 53.83 -18.88
CA ARG A 19 -10.88 52.46 -18.89
C ARG A 19 -11.22 51.73 -17.59
N ALA A 20 -11.07 52.39 -16.44
CA ALA A 20 -11.44 51.85 -15.14
C ALA A 20 -12.96 51.61 -15.02
N ALA A 21 -13.79 52.52 -15.53
CA ALA A 21 -15.25 52.36 -15.53
C ALA A 21 -15.69 51.17 -16.40
N ARG A 22 -15.11 51.00 -17.60
CA ARG A 22 -15.40 49.85 -18.47
C ARG A 22 -14.94 48.52 -17.85
N ALA A 23 -13.80 48.51 -17.16
CA ALA A 23 -13.33 47.32 -16.45
C ALA A 23 -14.26 46.93 -15.29
N ARG A 24 -14.78 47.93 -14.54
CA ARG A 24 -15.74 47.70 -13.45
C ARG A 24 -17.08 47.17 -13.95
N ASP A 25 -17.56 47.71 -15.06
CA ASP A 25 -18.82 47.28 -15.68
C ASP A 25 -18.73 45.89 -16.32
N ALA A 26 -17.56 45.53 -16.87
CA ALA A 26 -17.26 44.18 -17.34
C ALA A 26 -17.22 43.17 -16.17
N ALA A 27 -16.58 43.54 -15.05
CA ALA A 27 -16.51 42.69 -13.85
C ALA A 27 -17.90 42.49 -13.22
N GLY A 28 -18.77 43.51 -13.22
CA GLY A 28 -20.14 43.41 -12.69
C GLY A 28 -21.03 42.42 -13.44
N ARG A 29 -20.77 42.17 -14.74
CA ARG A 29 -21.52 41.17 -15.53
C ARG A 29 -21.14 39.73 -15.19
N PHE A 30 -19.93 39.49 -14.69
CA PHE A 30 -19.51 38.15 -14.26
C PHE A 30 -20.07 37.75 -12.88
N ILE A 31 -20.50 38.71 -12.06
CA ILE A 31 -21.01 38.45 -10.71
C ILE A 31 -22.50 38.03 -10.73
N ARG A 32 -23.24 38.29 -11.82
CA ARG A 32 -24.60 37.73 -12.00
C ARG A 32 -24.52 36.32 -12.61
N ARG A 33 -24.00 35.35 -11.86
CA ARG A 33 -24.29 33.93 -12.15
C ARG A 33 -25.76 33.68 -11.84
N GLN A 34 -26.52 33.20 -12.83
CA GLN A 34 -27.80 32.53 -12.56
C GLN A 34 -27.54 31.44 -11.52
N ALA A 35 -28.37 31.39 -10.47
CA ALA A 35 -28.33 30.30 -9.51
C ALA A 35 -28.42 28.97 -10.31
N PRO A 36 -27.50 28.02 -10.09
CA PRO A 36 -27.58 26.72 -10.77
C PRO A 36 -28.95 26.12 -10.44
N ALA A 37 -29.65 25.67 -11.48
CA ALA A 37 -30.87 24.89 -11.30
C ALA A 37 -30.55 23.73 -10.34
N GLU A 38 -31.35 23.55 -9.30
CA GLU A 38 -31.24 22.40 -8.39
C GLU A 38 -31.26 21.12 -9.23
N LEU A 39 -30.07 20.53 -9.42
CA LEU A 39 -29.93 19.19 -9.98
C LEU A 39 -30.57 18.25 -8.97
N GLN A 40 -31.68 17.63 -9.36
CA GLN A 40 -32.25 16.56 -8.57
C GLN A 40 -31.18 15.46 -8.43
N PRO A 41 -30.88 14.97 -7.22
CA PRO A 41 -29.91 13.91 -7.04
C PRO A 41 -30.39 12.68 -7.83
N GLU A 42 -29.65 12.31 -8.88
CA GLU A 42 -29.83 11.03 -9.53
C GLU A 42 -29.62 9.93 -8.49
N ALA A 43 -30.55 8.98 -8.46
CA ALA A 43 -30.44 7.86 -7.55
C ALA A 43 -29.10 7.14 -7.82
N PRO A 44 -28.34 6.75 -6.77
CA PRO A 44 -27.06 6.08 -6.94
C PRO A 44 -27.24 4.85 -7.83
N HIS A 45 -26.52 4.82 -8.95
CA HIS A 45 -26.53 3.71 -9.87
C HIS A 45 -25.94 2.50 -9.14
N ARG A 46 -26.77 1.50 -8.83
CA ARG A 46 -26.26 0.27 -8.22
C ARG A 46 -25.47 -0.49 -9.27
N SER A 47 -24.22 -0.82 -8.97
CA SER A 47 -23.41 -1.70 -9.78
C SER A 47 -24.10 -3.07 -9.97
N ASP A 48 -24.02 -3.63 -11.18
CA ASP A 48 -24.48 -4.99 -11.52
C ASP A 48 -23.33 -6.01 -11.55
N LEU A 49 -22.15 -5.63 -11.03
CA LEU A 49 -20.91 -6.40 -11.12
C LEU A 49 -21.03 -7.78 -10.49
N ALA A 50 -21.67 -7.89 -9.31
CA ALA A 50 -21.92 -9.19 -8.70
C ALA A 50 -22.68 -10.14 -9.64
N GLN A 51 -23.73 -9.64 -10.30
CA GLN A 51 -24.54 -10.41 -11.24
C GLN A 51 -23.75 -10.75 -12.52
N ALA A 52 -22.86 -9.87 -12.98
CA ALA A 52 -21.98 -10.13 -14.10
C ALA A 52 -20.99 -11.26 -13.78
N CYS A 53 -20.27 -11.18 -12.65
CA CYS A 53 -19.33 -12.22 -12.21
C CYS A 53 -20.01 -13.58 -12.03
N ASP A 54 -21.19 -13.63 -11.40
CA ASP A 54 -21.92 -14.88 -11.19
C ASP A 54 -22.41 -15.51 -12.50
N ARG A 55 -22.84 -14.69 -13.46
CA ARG A 55 -23.19 -15.18 -14.80
C ARG A 55 -21.97 -15.72 -15.54
N ALA A 56 -20.81 -15.05 -15.43
CA ALA A 56 -19.59 -15.51 -16.07
C ALA A 56 -19.13 -16.87 -15.52
N VAL A 57 -19.15 -17.06 -14.20
CA VAL A 57 -18.86 -18.36 -13.56
C VAL A 57 -19.85 -19.43 -13.99
N ALA A 58 -21.15 -19.13 -14.01
CA ALA A 58 -22.18 -20.08 -14.43
C ALA A 58 -22.00 -20.50 -15.90
N ASN A 59 -21.71 -19.54 -16.79
CA ASN A 59 -21.44 -19.82 -18.20
C ASN A 59 -20.18 -20.67 -18.36
N TRP A 60 -19.10 -20.35 -17.63
CA TRP A 60 -17.85 -21.12 -17.66
C TRP A 60 -18.07 -22.60 -17.33
N ILE A 61 -18.79 -22.87 -16.24
CA ILE A 61 -19.14 -24.24 -15.81
C ILE A 61 -19.98 -24.97 -16.86
N THR A 62 -20.78 -24.27 -17.67
CA THR A 62 -21.53 -24.90 -18.76
C THR A 62 -20.68 -25.20 -19.99
N ILE A 63 -19.67 -24.37 -20.27
CA ILE A 63 -18.79 -24.51 -21.45
C ILE A 63 -17.81 -25.68 -21.26
N GLN A 64 -17.22 -25.80 -20.07
CA GLN A 64 -16.14 -26.76 -19.78
C GLN A 64 -16.51 -28.24 -20.06
N PRO A 65 -17.69 -28.76 -19.66
CA PRO A 65 -18.08 -30.14 -19.92
C PRO A 65 -18.45 -30.40 -21.38
N THR A 66 -18.86 -29.37 -22.13
CA THR A 66 -19.24 -29.43 -23.55
C THR A 66 -18.07 -29.19 -24.51
N SER A 67 -16.88 -28.92 -23.97
CA SER A 67 -15.64 -28.73 -24.73
C SER A 67 -14.73 -29.97 -24.82
N PRO A 68 -15.20 -31.22 -25.08
CA PRO A 68 -14.32 -32.20 -25.67
C PRO A 68 -13.88 -31.67 -27.04
N ALA A 69 -12.58 -31.75 -27.30
CA ALA A 69 -11.84 -31.16 -28.44
C ALA A 69 -12.34 -31.48 -29.87
N GLU A 70 -13.55 -32.00 -30.08
CA GLU A 70 -13.99 -32.55 -31.37
C GLU A 70 -15.44 -32.23 -31.81
N ASN A 71 -16.28 -31.54 -31.02
CA ASN A 71 -17.71 -31.36 -31.38
C ASN A 71 -18.26 -29.91 -31.32
N GLY A 72 -17.47 -28.93 -30.86
CA GLY A 72 -17.89 -27.52 -30.82
C GLY A 72 -17.48 -26.75 -32.08
N ASP A 73 -18.24 -25.71 -32.42
CA ASP A 73 -17.79 -24.67 -33.34
C ASP A 73 -16.80 -23.76 -32.58
N ASP A 74 -15.55 -23.70 -33.03
CA ASP A 74 -14.49 -22.92 -32.39
C ASP A 74 -14.91 -21.44 -32.22
N GLU A 75 -15.69 -20.90 -33.15
CA GLU A 75 -16.21 -19.53 -33.08
C GLU A 75 -17.15 -19.31 -31.87
N GLY A 76 -17.93 -20.32 -31.51
CA GLY A 76 -18.81 -20.27 -30.34
C GLY A 76 -18.05 -20.32 -29.02
N LEU A 77 -16.93 -21.05 -28.97
CA LEU A 77 -16.05 -21.09 -27.80
C LEU A 77 -15.33 -19.75 -27.63
N ASP A 78 -14.75 -19.21 -28.70
CA ASP A 78 -14.03 -17.92 -28.67
C ASP A 78 -14.93 -16.78 -28.16
N VAL A 79 -16.17 -16.68 -28.65
CA VAL A 79 -17.14 -15.67 -28.18
C VAL A 79 -17.44 -15.82 -26.69
N ALA A 80 -17.48 -17.06 -26.19
CA ALA A 80 -17.76 -17.32 -24.79
C ALA A 80 -16.54 -17.02 -23.88
N LEU A 81 -15.32 -17.31 -24.35
CA LEU A 81 -14.07 -16.92 -23.70
C LEU A 81 -13.95 -15.39 -23.63
N ASP A 82 -14.20 -14.68 -24.74
CA ASP A 82 -14.18 -13.22 -24.80
C ASP A 82 -15.19 -12.58 -23.82
N ALA A 83 -16.38 -13.18 -23.70
CA ALA A 83 -17.39 -12.72 -22.74
C ALA A 83 -16.97 -12.93 -21.28
N TYR A 84 -16.27 -14.03 -20.97
CA TYR A 84 -15.71 -14.30 -19.66
C TYR A 84 -14.58 -13.30 -19.33
N ASP A 85 -13.64 -13.13 -20.25
CA ASP A 85 -12.51 -12.19 -20.16
C ASP A 85 -12.96 -10.76 -19.92
N LEU A 86 -14.03 -10.33 -20.59
CA LEU A 86 -14.60 -9.00 -20.42
C LEU A 86 -15.10 -8.79 -18.99
N VAL A 87 -15.78 -9.77 -18.40
CA VAL A 87 -16.26 -9.70 -17.01
C VAL A 87 -15.08 -9.77 -16.03
N PHE A 88 -14.03 -10.53 -16.35
CA PHE A 88 -12.83 -10.61 -15.52
C PHE A 88 -12.08 -9.28 -15.46
N ARG A 89 -11.86 -8.63 -16.62
CA ARG A 89 -11.26 -7.28 -16.70
C ARG A 89 -12.11 -6.26 -15.96
N ARG A 90 -13.43 -6.32 -16.16
CA ARG A 90 -14.38 -5.46 -15.43
C ARG A 90 -14.29 -5.66 -13.90
N ALA A 91 -14.16 -6.89 -13.43
CA ALA A 91 -13.97 -7.21 -12.02
C ALA A 91 -12.64 -6.68 -11.44
N ILE A 92 -11.60 -6.55 -12.26
CA ILE A 92 -10.33 -5.92 -11.88
C ILE A 92 -10.50 -4.40 -11.79
N ASP A 93 -11.14 -3.80 -12.80
CA ASP A 93 -11.18 -2.35 -12.98
C ASP A 93 -12.22 -1.64 -12.08
N GLU A 94 -13.36 -2.28 -11.80
CA GLU A 94 -14.42 -1.68 -10.97
C GLU A 94 -14.19 -1.99 -9.49
N PRO A 95 -14.16 -1.01 -8.57
CA PRO A 95 -14.12 -1.29 -7.14
C PRO A 95 -15.41 -2.01 -6.70
N SER A 96 -15.33 -2.83 -5.66
CA SER A 96 -16.51 -3.53 -5.13
C SER A 96 -17.33 -2.60 -4.22
N ASP A 97 -18.62 -2.42 -4.51
CA ASP A 97 -19.57 -1.59 -3.74
C ASP A 97 -20.10 -2.29 -2.47
N GLY A 98 -19.74 -3.56 -2.26
CA GLY A 98 -20.12 -4.29 -1.06
C GLY A 98 -19.70 -5.75 -1.05
N ILE A 99 -20.04 -6.43 0.06
CA ILE A 99 -19.63 -7.81 0.31
C ILE A 99 -20.09 -8.79 -0.78
N ALA A 100 -21.27 -8.57 -1.36
CA ALA A 100 -21.80 -9.41 -2.42
C ALA A 100 -20.94 -9.37 -3.70
N GLU A 101 -20.36 -8.21 -4.03
CA GLU A 101 -19.48 -8.06 -5.18
C GLU A 101 -18.11 -8.65 -4.92
N VAL A 102 -17.56 -8.45 -3.71
CA VAL A 102 -16.31 -9.10 -3.28
C VAL A 102 -16.44 -10.62 -3.37
N GLN A 103 -17.58 -11.17 -2.94
CA GLN A 103 -17.88 -12.59 -3.06
C GLN A 103 -17.96 -13.07 -4.50
N ALA A 104 -18.65 -12.32 -5.36
CA ALA A 104 -18.81 -12.70 -6.76
C ALA A 104 -17.47 -12.68 -7.52
N LYS A 105 -16.62 -11.68 -7.26
CA LYS A 105 -15.24 -11.65 -7.77
C LYS A 105 -14.40 -12.81 -7.26
N ALA A 106 -14.54 -13.17 -5.98
CA ALA A 106 -13.84 -14.32 -5.43
C ALA A 106 -14.27 -15.64 -6.08
N ARG A 107 -15.55 -15.82 -6.43
CA ARG A 107 -16.03 -16.97 -7.23
C ARG A 107 -15.43 -16.97 -8.62
N LEU A 108 -15.38 -15.81 -9.27
CA LEU A 108 -14.81 -15.64 -10.61
C LEU A 108 -13.31 -16.01 -10.62
N LEU A 109 -12.53 -15.44 -9.71
CA LEU A 109 -11.09 -15.72 -9.59
C LEU A 109 -10.82 -17.19 -9.20
N LEU A 110 -11.66 -17.78 -8.34
CA LEU A 110 -11.52 -19.20 -7.98
C LEU A 110 -11.81 -20.11 -9.17
N CYS A 111 -12.81 -19.78 -9.99
CA CYS A 111 -13.15 -20.51 -11.20
C CYS A 111 -11.98 -20.50 -12.20
N ASP A 112 -11.41 -19.31 -12.43
CA ASP A 112 -10.23 -19.10 -13.29
C ASP A 112 -9.00 -19.87 -12.81
N LEU A 113 -8.69 -19.77 -11.51
CA LEU A 113 -7.56 -20.46 -10.90
C LEU A 113 -7.69 -21.98 -11.01
N ILE A 114 -8.90 -22.53 -10.87
CA ILE A 114 -9.11 -23.98 -11.01
C ILE A 114 -8.77 -24.44 -12.42
N GLU A 115 -9.13 -23.66 -13.44
CA GLU A 115 -8.84 -23.99 -14.84
C GLU A 115 -7.35 -23.91 -15.14
N HIS A 116 -6.70 -22.79 -14.78
CA HIS A 116 -5.29 -22.57 -15.13
C HIS A 116 -4.30 -23.44 -14.35
N THR A 117 -4.77 -24.15 -13.32
CA THR A 117 -4.00 -25.14 -12.56
C THR A 117 -4.33 -26.59 -12.95
N ALA A 118 -5.21 -26.81 -13.94
CA ALA A 118 -5.74 -28.11 -14.37
C ALA A 118 -4.74 -29.03 -15.10
N GLY A 119 -3.45 -28.73 -15.10
CA GLY A 119 -2.40 -29.73 -15.38
C GLY A 119 -2.38 -30.89 -14.39
N HIS A 120 -3.15 -30.77 -13.30
CA HIS A 120 -3.34 -31.78 -12.27
C HIS A 120 -4.83 -32.04 -12.05
N ASP A 121 -5.17 -33.24 -11.59
CA ASP A 121 -6.54 -33.59 -11.18
C ASP A 121 -7.08 -32.46 -10.28
N PRO A 122 -8.14 -31.72 -10.69
CA PRO A 122 -8.63 -30.57 -9.95
C PRO A 122 -9.15 -30.95 -8.55
N SER A 123 -9.36 -32.26 -8.30
CA SER A 123 -9.69 -32.82 -6.99
C SER A 123 -8.46 -33.15 -6.12
N ASP A 124 -7.27 -33.23 -6.70
CA ASP A 124 -6.03 -33.51 -5.97
C ASP A 124 -5.30 -32.20 -5.62
N GLU A 125 -5.75 -31.52 -4.58
CA GLU A 125 -5.10 -30.30 -4.07
C GLU A 125 -3.63 -30.52 -3.63
N ARG A 126 -3.13 -31.77 -3.59
CA ARG A 126 -1.75 -32.09 -3.22
C ARG A 126 -0.75 -31.66 -4.28
N THR A 127 -1.16 -31.62 -5.54
CA THR A 127 -0.32 -31.27 -6.67
C THR A 127 -0.18 -29.76 -6.87
N LEU A 128 -1.04 -28.98 -6.22
CA LEU A 128 -0.95 -27.53 -6.19
C LEU A 128 0.27 -27.09 -5.38
N THR A 129 0.87 -25.99 -5.80
CA THR A 129 1.83 -25.26 -4.98
C THR A 129 1.15 -24.73 -3.71
N ASP A 130 1.93 -24.43 -2.68
CA ASP A 130 1.40 -23.88 -1.42
C ASP A 130 0.66 -22.54 -1.64
N ASP A 131 1.12 -21.72 -2.59
CA ASP A 131 0.52 -20.43 -2.93
C ASP A 131 -0.83 -20.59 -3.65
N GLU A 132 -0.95 -21.55 -4.57
CA GLU A 132 -2.22 -21.89 -5.23
C GLU A 132 -3.25 -22.43 -4.23
N ARG A 133 -2.82 -23.31 -3.31
CA ARG A 133 -3.66 -23.82 -2.21
C ARG A 133 -4.15 -22.67 -1.33
N LEU A 134 -3.25 -21.80 -0.89
CA LEU A 134 -3.57 -20.68 -0.03
C LEU A 134 -4.55 -19.71 -0.72
N THR A 135 -4.31 -19.40 -1.99
CA THR A 135 -5.20 -18.54 -2.80
C THR A 135 -6.61 -19.14 -2.90
N ARG A 136 -6.73 -20.45 -3.17
CA ARG A 136 -8.03 -21.14 -3.18
C ARG A 136 -8.74 -21.07 -1.82
N VAL A 137 -8.00 -21.25 -0.73
CA VAL A 137 -8.57 -21.17 0.64
C VAL A 137 -9.11 -19.77 0.92
N VAL A 138 -8.31 -18.72 0.68
CA VAL A 138 -8.73 -17.33 0.90
C VAL A 138 -9.96 -16.98 0.08
N LEU A 139 -10.01 -17.40 -1.20
CA LEU A 139 -11.18 -17.14 -2.05
C LEU A 139 -12.43 -17.85 -1.52
N ARG A 140 -12.32 -19.09 -1.04
CA ARG A 140 -13.43 -19.82 -0.40
C ARG A 140 -13.90 -19.14 0.88
N GLU A 141 -12.98 -18.64 1.72
CA GLU A 141 -13.32 -17.91 2.95
C GLU A 141 -14.06 -16.60 2.62
N VAL A 142 -13.60 -15.86 1.63
CA VAL A 142 -14.25 -14.63 1.14
C VAL A 142 -15.67 -14.93 0.64
N ILE A 143 -15.84 -16.01 -0.14
CA ILE A 143 -17.15 -16.48 -0.61
C ILE A 143 -18.08 -16.82 0.55
N ALA A 144 -17.54 -17.34 1.66
CA ALA A 144 -18.30 -17.76 2.84
C ALA A 144 -18.67 -16.61 3.80
N LEU A 145 -18.21 -15.37 3.54
CA LEU A 145 -18.54 -14.23 4.41
C LEU A 145 -20.08 -14.06 4.51
N PRO A 146 -20.64 -13.79 5.69
CA PRO A 146 -22.08 -13.61 5.82
C PRO A 146 -22.52 -12.31 5.10
N GLY A 147 -23.34 -12.43 4.05
CA GLY A 147 -23.85 -11.30 3.25
C GLY A 147 -24.89 -10.41 3.94
N GLY A 148 -24.92 -10.37 5.28
CA GLY A 148 -25.92 -9.66 6.07
C GLY A 148 -25.46 -8.26 6.49
N VAL A 149 -26.38 -7.29 6.43
CA VAL A 149 -26.25 -5.99 7.12
C VAL A 149 -25.91 -6.26 8.58
N PRO A 150 -24.92 -5.57 9.18
CA PRO A 150 -24.40 -5.90 10.50
C PRO A 150 -25.51 -5.77 11.55
N THR A 151 -26.09 -6.91 11.93
CA THR A 151 -26.90 -7.02 13.14
C THR A 151 -25.97 -6.93 14.32
N THR A 152 -26.10 -5.85 15.08
CA THR A 152 -25.47 -5.63 16.38
C THR A 152 -25.72 -6.83 17.30
N PHE A 153 -24.73 -7.68 17.42
CA PHE A 153 -24.49 -8.52 18.58
C PHE A 153 -23.01 -8.42 18.91
N SER A 154 -22.71 -7.86 20.09
CA SER A 154 -21.36 -7.79 20.66
C SER A 154 -20.96 -9.19 21.15
N ALA A 155 -20.73 -10.10 20.20
CA ALA A 155 -19.88 -11.24 20.47
C ALA A 155 -18.48 -10.70 20.75
N PRO A 156 -17.75 -11.24 21.74
CA PRO A 156 -16.36 -10.87 21.96
C PRO A 156 -15.59 -11.03 20.64
N HIS A 157 -14.74 -10.05 20.33
CA HIS A 157 -13.94 -10.05 19.12
C HIS A 157 -13.23 -11.41 19.00
N PRO A 158 -13.18 -12.03 17.81
CA PRO A 158 -12.66 -13.40 17.70
C PRO A 158 -11.16 -13.50 18.05
N ASP A 159 -10.43 -12.37 18.03
CA ASP A 159 -9.07 -12.21 18.57
C ASP A 159 -9.00 -11.53 19.96
N ALA A 160 -10.07 -11.51 20.75
CA ALA A 160 -10.08 -10.84 22.07
C ALA A 160 -8.95 -11.33 23.00
N ALA A 161 -8.58 -12.62 22.90
CA ALA A 161 -7.45 -13.18 23.62
C ALA A 161 -6.11 -12.58 23.16
N LEU A 162 -5.92 -12.37 21.86
CA LEU A 162 -4.72 -11.72 21.34
C LEU A 162 -4.65 -10.25 21.72
N PHE A 163 -5.76 -9.51 21.69
CA PHE A 163 -5.80 -8.13 22.18
C PHE A 163 -5.37 -8.04 23.64
N ALA A 164 -5.96 -8.87 24.50
CA ALA A 164 -5.60 -8.90 25.92
C ALA A 164 -4.12 -9.28 26.15
N LEU A 165 -3.56 -10.15 25.30
CA LEU A 165 -2.14 -10.50 25.35
C LEU A 165 -1.24 -9.38 24.79
N GLY A 166 -1.68 -8.68 23.74
CA GLY A 166 -1.00 -7.51 23.19
C GLY A 166 -0.89 -6.38 24.22
N ASP A 167 -1.97 -6.08 24.93
CA ASP A 167 -1.97 -5.08 26.01
C ASP A 167 -1.00 -5.47 27.14
N GLN A 168 -1.01 -6.76 27.54
CA GLN A 168 -0.07 -7.28 28.54
C GLN A 168 1.38 -7.20 28.04
N PHE A 169 1.62 -7.49 26.77
CA PHE A 169 2.95 -7.42 26.16
C PHE A 169 3.49 -6.00 26.16
N MET A 170 2.67 -5.01 25.73
CA MET A 170 3.08 -3.61 25.75
C MET A 170 3.37 -3.11 27.18
N ALA A 171 2.57 -3.53 28.17
CA ALA A 171 2.81 -3.16 29.57
C ALA A 171 4.09 -3.80 30.13
N ALA A 172 4.36 -5.06 29.79
CA ALA A 172 5.59 -5.75 30.18
C ALA A 172 6.82 -5.13 29.52
N TRP A 173 6.71 -4.77 28.25
CA TRP A 173 7.78 -4.12 27.49
C TRP A 173 8.12 -2.75 28.09
N VAL A 174 7.13 -1.90 28.39
CA VAL A 174 7.40 -0.62 29.07
C VAL A 174 8.09 -0.81 30.42
N ALA A 175 7.79 -1.91 31.14
CA ALA A 175 8.46 -2.21 32.41
C ALA A 175 9.91 -2.69 32.22
N GLU A 176 10.19 -3.46 31.16
CA GLU A 176 11.55 -3.86 30.75
C GLU A 176 12.40 -2.64 30.35
N ASP A 177 11.88 -1.77 29.48
CA ASP A 177 12.57 -0.55 29.04
C ASP A 177 12.92 0.37 30.24
N ALA A 178 12.01 0.45 31.22
CA ALA A 178 12.24 1.25 32.44
C ALA A 178 13.39 0.71 33.30
N VAL A 179 13.65 -0.60 33.28
CA VAL A 179 14.78 -1.21 33.98
C VAL A 179 16.08 -0.94 33.22
N GLU A 180 16.10 -1.08 31.89
CA GLU A 180 17.29 -0.81 31.07
C GLU A 180 17.78 0.65 31.21
N VAL A 181 16.83 1.59 31.36
CA VAL A 181 17.15 3.01 31.61
C VAL A 181 17.72 3.22 33.01
N ALA A 182 17.19 2.52 34.02
CA ALA A 182 17.67 2.63 35.41
C ALA A 182 19.07 2.00 35.60
N GLU A 183 19.35 0.89 34.91
CA GLU A 183 20.66 0.22 34.96
C GLU A 183 21.80 1.04 34.36
N ARG A 184 21.51 1.97 33.42
CA ARG A 184 22.52 2.93 32.94
C ARG A 184 22.98 3.91 34.03
N GLU A 185 22.27 4.03 35.14
CA GLU A 185 22.56 5.00 36.21
C GLU A 185 23.09 4.38 37.52
N VAL A 186 23.07 3.06 37.70
CA VAL A 186 23.39 2.41 39.00
C VAL A 186 24.32 1.19 38.87
N ASP A 187 25.38 1.16 39.68
CA ASP A 187 26.35 0.06 39.76
C ASP A 187 25.75 -1.24 40.39
N VAL A 188 25.46 -2.23 39.53
CA VAL A 188 25.71 -3.70 39.65
C VAL A 188 25.08 -4.51 40.81
N GLU A 189 24.01 -4.07 41.49
CA GLU A 189 23.26 -4.98 42.41
C GLU A 189 21.79 -5.23 42.03
N GLU A 190 21.31 -4.76 40.87
CA GLU A 190 19.88 -4.83 40.48
C GLU A 190 19.53 -5.88 39.38
N GLU A 191 20.45 -6.82 39.12
CA GLU A 191 20.35 -7.87 38.08
C GLU A 191 19.10 -8.79 38.23
N ALA A 192 18.51 -8.86 39.42
CA ALA A 192 17.33 -9.69 39.69
C ALA A 192 16.01 -9.07 39.19
N THR A 193 15.91 -7.74 39.08
CA THR A 193 14.69 -7.05 38.65
C THR A 193 14.58 -7.06 37.13
N ASP A 194 15.71 -6.86 36.44
CA ASP A 194 15.84 -6.94 34.98
C ASP A 194 15.40 -8.31 34.44
N TRP A 195 15.94 -9.37 35.04
CA TRP A 195 15.60 -10.73 34.64
C TRP A 195 14.11 -11.05 34.76
N LYS A 196 13.39 -10.40 35.69
CA LYS A 196 11.95 -10.64 35.86
C LYS A 196 11.13 -9.99 34.73
N ALA A 197 11.41 -8.73 34.39
CA ALA A 197 10.69 -8.00 33.35
C ALA A 197 10.88 -8.68 31.99
N TYR A 198 12.12 -9.02 31.65
CA TYR A 198 12.47 -9.77 30.45
C TYR A 198 11.72 -11.11 30.35
N ASN A 199 11.69 -11.90 31.44
CA ASN A 199 10.99 -13.19 31.44
C ASN A 199 9.47 -13.06 31.32
N ASP A 200 8.87 -11.99 31.86
CA ASP A 200 7.44 -11.72 31.69
C ASP A 200 7.10 -11.33 30.23
N CYS A 201 7.90 -10.46 29.60
CA CYS A 201 7.82 -10.17 28.16
C CYS A 201 7.88 -11.46 27.32
N LYS A 202 8.91 -12.27 27.53
CA LYS A 202 9.12 -13.53 26.81
C LYS A 202 7.98 -14.53 26.98
N ARG A 203 7.45 -14.67 28.20
CA ARG A 203 6.31 -15.56 28.48
C ARG A 203 5.06 -15.10 27.72
N ILE A 204 4.78 -13.79 27.67
CA ILE A 204 3.62 -13.24 26.96
C ILE A 204 3.81 -13.37 25.45
N ALA A 205 5.02 -13.13 24.94
CA ALA A 205 5.40 -13.36 23.55
C ALA A 205 5.06 -14.79 23.10
N GLU A 206 5.49 -15.80 23.87
CA GLU A 206 5.15 -17.20 23.57
C GLU A 206 3.64 -17.46 23.54
N GLN A 207 2.87 -16.81 24.42
CA GLN A 207 1.41 -16.90 24.43
C GLN A 207 0.79 -16.26 23.20
N ILE A 208 1.26 -15.08 22.76
CA ILE A 208 0.83 -14.42 21.53
C ILE A 208 1.12 -15.31 20.31
N VAL A 209 2.30 -15.93 20.24
CA VAL A 209 2.68 -16.82 19.13
C VAL A 209 1.76 -18.04 19.07
N ARG A 210 1.49 -18.67 20.22
CA ARG A 210 0.62 -19.86 20.32
C ARG A 210 -0.86 -19.55 20.13
N THR A 211 -1.30 -18.32 20.39
CA THR A 211 -2.69 -17.92 20.22
C THR A 211 -2.97 -17.67 18.73
N PRO A 212 -3.94 -18.37 18.12
CA PRO A 212 -4.30 -18.15 16.71
C PRO A 212 -4.82 -16.72 16.50
N ALA A 213 -4.35 -16.07 15.43
CA ALA A 213 -4.95 -14.85 14.93
C ALA A 213 -5.96 -15.19 13.85
N VAL A 214 -7.18 -14.68 13.97
CA VAL A 214 -8.27 -14.92 13.02
C VAL A 214 -8.79 -13.64 12.35
N THR A 215 -8.23 -12.48 12.71
CA THR A 215 -8.48 -11.18 12.06
C THR A 215 -7.18 -10.44 11.77
N PRO A 216 -7.19 -9.46 10.84
CA PRO A 216 -6.03 -8.60 10.58
C PRO A 216 -5.45 -7.94 11.83
N ALA A 217 -6.30 -7.55 12.79
CA ALA A 217 -5.85 -6.93 14.03
C ALA A 217 -5.06 -7.92 14.94
N GLY A 218 -5.48 -9.19 15.00
CA GLY A 218 -4.70 -10.23 15.67
C GLY A 218 -3.35 -10.49 15.02
N TYR A 219 -3.26 -10.37 13.69
CA TYR A 219 -1.97 -10.43 12.98
C TYR A 219 -1.12 -9.18 13.22
N GLY A 220 -1.74 -8.00 13.36
CA GLY A 220 -1.04 -6.76 13.75
C GLY A 220 -0.34 -6.90 15.10
N ILE A 221 -0.95 -7.58 16.07
CA ILE A 221 -0.34 -7.85 17.39
C ILE A 221 0.89 -8.77 17.26
N LYS A 222 0.80 -9.80 16.42
CA LYS A 222 1.93 -10.69 16.14
C LYS A 222 3.06 -9.97 15.37
N ALA A 223 2.70 -9.00 14.51
CA ALA A 223 3.66 -8.15 13.82
C ALA A 223 4.40 -7.21 14.78
N LEU A 224 3.69 -6.58 15.71
CA LEU A 224 4.29 -5.75 16.76
C LEU A 224 5.27 -6.56 17.63
N LEU A 225 4.91 -7.82 17.96
CA LEU A 225 5.80 -8.72 18.68
C LEU A 225 7.13 -8.95 17.94
N LEU A 226 7.12 -9.06 16.61
CA LEU A 226 8.35 -9.20 15.85
C LEU A 226 9.16 -7.93 15.75
N ALA A 227 8.53 -6.78 15.57
CA ALA A 227 9.24 -5.52 15.48
C ALA A 227 10.15 -5.35 16.70
N ARG A 228 9.69 -5.82 17.88
CA ARG A 228 10.50 -5.93 19.09
C ARG A 228 11.67 -6.90 18.96
N TYR A 229 11.45 -8.15 18.54
CA TYR A 229 12.53 -9.14 18.40
C TYR A 229 13.55 -8.81 17.29
N ASP A 230 13.14 -8.15 16.21
CA ASP A 230 14.05 -7.69 15.14
C ASP A 230 14.93 -6.53 15.64
N SER A 231 14.40 -5.69 16.54
CA SER A 231 15.11 -4.52 17.08
C SER A 231 16.29 -4.86 17.98
N GLU A 232 16.36 -6.08 18.54
CA GLU A 232 17.40 -6.44 19.50
C GLU A 232 18.55 -7.28 18.92
N ASP A 233 18.35 -8.06 17.85
CA ASP A 233 19.34 -9.08 17.45
C ASP A 233 19.59 -9.28 15.94
N SER A 234 18.95 -8.51 15.04
CA SER A 234 19.05 -8.75 13.59
C SER A 234 19.59 -7.56 12.77
N GLY A 235 20.64 -6.91 13.29
CA GLY A 235 21.47 -6.02 12.47
C GLY A 235 22.46 -6.80 11.59
N PRO A 236 22.91 -6.25 10.44
CA PRO A 236 23.92 -6.88 9.56
C PRO A 236 25.27 -7.15 10.25
N SER A 237 25.45 -6.69 11.49
CA SER A 237 26.62 -6.87 12.33
C SER A 237 26.64 -8.17 13.15
N ARG A 238 25.54 -8.95 13.26
CA ARG A 238 25.48 -10.21 14.03
C ARG A 238 24.56 -11.27 13.40
N PRO A 239 24.99 -12.01 12.36
CA PRO A 239 24.20 -13.12 11.84
C PRO A 239 24.20 -14.30 12.83
N ILE A 240 23.03 -14.67 13.35
CA ILE A 240 22.87 -15.83 14.24
C ILE A 240 22.98 -17.12 13.40
N ALA A 241 23.85 -18.04 13.80
CA ALA A 241 23.95 -19.37 13.18
C ALA A 241 22.66 -20.17 13.38
N PRO A 242 22.24 -21.02 12.42
CA PRO A 242 20.95 -21.70 12.47
C PRO A 242 20.85 -22.64 13.68
N GLN A 243 20.05 -22.25 14.68
CA GLN A 243 19.86 -23.03 15.90
C GLN A 243 18.51 -23.77 15.92
N GLY A 244 18.55 -25.07 15.61
CA GLY A 244 17.65 -26.08 16.16
C GLY A 244 16.17 -25.69 16.36
N SER A 245 15.61 -25.99 17.52
CA SER A 245 14.17 -25.89 17.85
C SER A 245 13.54 -24.49 17.79
N PHE A 246 14.25 -23.46 17.32
CA PHE A 246 13.74 -22.10 17.06
C PHE A 246 13.05 -21.94 15.70
N ALA A 247 12.29 -22.97 15.27
CA ALA A 247 11.31 -22.83 14.18
C ALA A 247 10.17 -21.84 14.51
N SER A 248 10.14 -21.31 15.74
CA SER A 248 9.23 -20.25 16.18
C SER A 248 9.50 -18.93 15.47
N ASP A 249 10.76 -18.51 15.35
CA ASP A 249 11.09 -17.11 14.99
C ASP A 249 10.84 -16.86 13.50
N TRP A 250 11.12 -17.88 12.66
CA TRP A 250 10.72 -17.92 11.25
C TRP A 250 9.20 -18.02 11.06
N ASN A 251 8.49 -18.69 11.96
CA ASN A 251 7.03 -18.73 11.95
C ASN A 251 6.43 -17.38 12.29
N VAL A 252 7.04 -16.66 13.24
CA VAL A 252 6.61 -15.30 13.56
C VAL A 252 6.94 -14.38 12.37
N LEU A 253 8.15 -14.43 11.79
CA LEU A 253 8.53 -13.68 10.57
C LEU A 253 7.54 -13.86 9.42
N ARG A 254 7.17 -15.11 9.16
CA ARG A 254 6.14 -15.47 8.17
C ARG A 254 4.76 -14.91 8.52
N GLN A 255 4.31 -15.02 9.79
CA GLN A 255 3.01 -14.49 10.23
C GLN A 255 2.95 -12.96 10.18
N THR A 256 4.08 -12.29 10.33
CA THR A 256 4.20 -10.83 10.24
C THR A 256 4.31 -10.34 8.82
N GLN A 257 5.02 -11.04 7.94
CA GLN A 257 4.94 -10.79 6.50
C GLN A 257 3.49 -10.95 6.00
N GLN A 258 2.78 -11.95 6.51
CA GLN A 258 1.35 -12.14 6.25
C GLN A 258 0.48 -11.02 6.86
N GLY A 259 0.79 -10.55 8.07
CA GLY A 259 0.08 -9.45 8.72
C GLY A 259 0.32 -8.09 8.05
N ALA A 260 1.56 -7.79 7.69
CA ALA A 260 1.97 -6.57 6.97
C ALA A 260 1.40 -6.54 5.56
N ALA A 261 1.39 -7.68 4.84
CA ALA A 261 0.70 -7.79 3.55
C ALA A 261 -0.81 -7.52 3.68
N ARG A 262 -1.44 -7.95 4.79
CA ARG A 262 -2.86 -7.69 5.08
C ARG A 262 -3.14 -6.24 5.52
N LEU A 263 -2.19 -5.59 6.20
CA LEU A 263 -2.29 -4.19 6.63
C LEU A 263 -1.96 -3.20 5.50
N ALA A 264 -1.02 -3.52 4.62
CA ALA A 264 -0.73 -2.74 3.41
C ALA A 264 -1.94 -2.74 2.44
N ALA A 265 -2.77 -3.79 2.50
CA ALA A 265 -4.05 -3.87 1.79
C ALA A 265 -5.20 -3.10 2.50
N ALA A 266 -4.98 -2.49 3.66
CA ALA A 266 -6.03 -1.89 4.49
C ALA A 266 -6.39 -0.40 4.26
N PRO A 267 -5.67 0.46 3.50
CA PRO A 267 -6.11 1.84 3.27
C PRO A 267 -7.47 1.97 2.55
N ASP A 268 -7.99 0.92 1.91
CA ASP A 268 -9.28 0.91 1.19
C ASP A 268 -10.53 0.70 2.11
N MET A 269 -10.38 0.79 3.44
CA MET A 269 -11.48 0.63 4.41
C MET A 269 -12.26 1.92 4.78
N GLY A 270 -12.18 3.00 3.97
CA GLY A 270 -13.21 4.05 3.96
C GLY A 270 -12.98 5.32 4.80
N ILE A 271 -11.80 5.94 4.74
CA ILE A 271 -11.61 7.34 5.17
C ILE A 271 -11.34 8.21 3.91
N PRO A 272 -12.15 9.25 3.63
CA PRO A 272 -12.22 9.83 2.29
C PRO A 272 -11.14 10.88 2.01
N ILE A 273 -10.36 10.69 0.94
CA ILE A 273 -9.66 11.78 0.24
C ILE A 273 -9.64 11.48 -1.26
N SER A 274 -10.64 11.96 -2.01
CA SER A 274 -10.50 12.15 -3.46
C SER A 274 -10.20 13.63 -3.73
N PRO A 275 -9.12 13.99 -4.45
CA PRO A 275 -9.01 15.32 -5.04
C PRO A 275 -10.05 15.47 -6.17
N PRO A 276 -10.59 16.68 -6.41
CA PRO A 276 -11.72 16.89 -7.30
C PRO A 276 -11.34 16.73 -8.78
N ALA A 277 -12.25 16.14 -9.56
CA ALA A 277 -12.19 16.06 -11.01
C ALA A 277 -12.21 17.45 -11.67
N ASP A 278 -11.64 17.56 -12.89
CA ASP A 278 -11.67 18.78 -13.68
C ASP A 278 -13.13 19.26 -13.88
N PRO A 279 -13.46 20.50 -13.49
CA PRO A 279 -14.84 20.98 -13.44
C PRO A 279 -15.45 21.22 -14.83
N VAL A 280 -14.69 21.12 -15.91
CA VAL A 280 -15.16 21.30 -17.28
C VAL A 280 -15.46 19.95 -17.95
N THR A 281 -14.74 18.89 -17.62
CA THR A 281 -14.91 17.58 -18.29
C THR A 281 -15.62 16.53 -17.43
N GLY A 282 -15.61 16.65 -16.09
CA GLY A 282 -16.21 15.63 -15.20
C GLY A 282 -15.53 14.26 -15.25
N ILE A 283 -14.38 14.18 -15.93
CA ILE A 283 -13.56 12.98 -16.05
C ILE A 283 -12.46 13.06 -14.98
N PRO A 284 -12.28 12.04 -14.11
CA PRO A 284 -11.06 11.92 -13.33
C PRO A 284 -9.90 11.81 -14.33
N VAL A 285 -8.89 12.67 -14.21
CA VAL A 285 -7.77 12.75 -15.18
C VAL A 285 -7.17 11.35 -15.39
N SER A 286 -7.51 10.72 -16.51
CA SER A 286 -6.99 9.41 -16.92
C SER A 286 -5.66 9.64 -17.64
N GLY A 287 -4.56 9.23 -17.01
CA GLY A 287 -3.25 9.14 -17.65
C GLY A 287 -3.12 7.83 -18.43
N ASN A 288 -2.56 7.90 -19.65
CA ASN A 288 -2.30 6.74 -20.51
C ASN A 288 -1.41 5.67 -19.82
N LEU A 289 -1.78 4.39 -19.95
CA LEU A 289 -0.97 3.22 -19.57
C LEU A 289 0.02 2.85 -20.71
N ILE A 290 0.87 3.78 -21.15
CA ILE A 290 2.03 3.51 -22.03
C ILE A 290 3.27 3.86 -21.24
N GLU A 291 4.04 2.88 -20.72
CA GLU A 291 5.42 3.03 -20.17
C GLU A 291 5.73 4.26 -19.29
N ASP A 292 4.70 5.00 -18.90
CA ASP A 292 4.77 6.28 -18.24
C ASP A 292 4.75 5.93 -16.77
N ARG A 293 5.83 6.33 -16.09
CA ARG A 293 5.86 6.48 -14.64
C ARG A 293 4.48 6.95 -14.21
N LEU A 294 3.67 6.07 -13.60
CA LEU A 294 2.47 6.49 -12.89
C LEU A 294 2.96 7.67 -12.04
N PRO A 295 2.41 8.89 -12.22
CA PRO A 295 2.90 10.04 -11.50
C PRO A 295 2.90 9.63 -10.04
N ALA A 296 4.07 9.74 -9.40
CA ALA A 296 4.24 9.35 -8.01
C ALA A 296 3.00 9.85 -7.27
N PRO A 297 2.26 8.97 -6.57
CA PRO A 297 1.02 9.36 -5.91
C PRO A 297 1.29 10.68 -5.21
N GLY A 298 0.48 11.69 -5.53
CA GLY A 298 0.66 13.08 -5.10
C GLY A 298 0.40 13.19 -3.60
N HIS A 299 1.23 12.52 -2.82
CA HIS A 299 1.24 12.57 -1.38
C HIS A 299 1.63 13.99 -1.03
N ASP A 300 0.70 14.69 -0.41
CA ASP A 300 0.97 16.03 0.09
C ASP A 300 1.86 15.93 1.32
N LEU A 301 3.17 15.91 1.09
CA LEU A 301 4.18 15.94 2.13
C LEU A 301 4.34 17.35 2.72
N SER A 302 3.74 18.39 2.09
CA SER A 302 3.92 19.81 2.45
C SER A 302 3.51 20.15 3.89
N GLN A 303 2.65 19.31 4.49
CA GLN A 303 2.13 19.50 5.84
C GLN A 303 2.99 18.88 6.94
N LEU A 304 3.88 17.93 6.60
CA LEU A 304 4.73 17.24 7.58
C LEU A 304 5.97 18.07 7.90
N SER A 305 6.37 18.23 9.16
CA SER A 305 7.62 18.90 9.53
C SER A 305 8.86 18.15 9.04
N ILE A 306 10.05 18.78 9.09
CA ILE A 306 11.31 18.09 8.75
C ILE A 306 11.53 16.87 9.66
N VAL A 307 11.21 16.98 10.95
CA VAL A 307 11.30 15.87 11.90
C VAL A 307 10.33 14.73 11.55
N GLU A 308 9.10 15.05 11.15
CA GLU A 308 8.12 14.03 10.72
C GLU A 308 8.56 13.34 9.42
N LEU A 309 9.10 14.09 8.47
CA LEU A 309 9.67 13.54 7.23
C LEU A 309 10.88 12.63 7.53
N ALA A 310 11.79 13.07 8.41
CA ALA A 310 12.96 12.30 8.84
C ALA A 310 12.58 10.98 9.53
N ARG A 311 11.49 10.97 10.31
CA ARG A 311 10.96 9.74 10.95
C ARG A 311 10.24 8.83 9.97
N LEU A 312 9.53 9.40 9.00
CA LEU A 312 8.82 8.61 7.98
C LEU A 312 9.80 7.91 7.04
N TYR A 313 10.89 8.59 6.65
CA TYR A 313 11.89 8.09 5.73
C TYR A 313 12.41 6.66 6.02
N PRO A 314 12.98 6.33 7.20
CA PRO A 314 13.50 5.00 7.51
C PRO A 314 12.44 3.90 7.43
N VAL A 315 11.20 4.22 7.81
CA VAL A 315 10.09 3.27 7.75
C VAL A 315 9.80 2.89 6.31
N VAL A 316 9.71 3.87 5.42
CA VAL A 316 9.43 3.62 4.00
C VAL A 316 10.60 2.88 3.34
N VAL A 317 11.86 3.29 3.60
CA VAL A 317 13.04 2.58 3.09
C VAL A 317 13.05 1.12 3.53
N ARG A 318 12.73 0.83 4.80
CA ARG A 318 12.69 -0.55 5.28
C ARG A 318 11.61 -1.39 4.57
N VAL A 319 10.45 -0.81 4.32
CA VAL A 319 9.38 -1.49 3.57
C VAL A 319 9.79 -1.72 2.12
N GLU A 320 10.42 -0.72 1.49
CA GLU A 320 11.00 -0.82 0.14
C GLU A 320 12.01 -1.97 0.05
N GLU A 321 12.97 -2.05 0.98
CA GLU A 321 13.98 -3.13 1.03
C GLU A 321 13.35 -4.52 1.16
N VAL A 322 12.33 -4.65 2.02
CA VAL A 322 11.63 -5.92 2.23
C VAL A 322 10.85 -6.33 0.97
N MET A 323 10.15 -5.39 0.32
CA MET A 323 9.43 -5.67 -0.92
C MET A 323 10.38 -5.96 -2.09
N GLY A 324 11.46 -5.19 -2.22
CA GLY A 324 12.52 -5.43 -3.21
C GLY A 324 13.28 -6.75 -2.97
N SER A 325 13.37 -7.23 -1.73
CA SER A 325 13.87 -8.58 -1.45
C SER A 325 12.84 -9.64 -1.85
N ALA A 326 11.57 -9.41 -1.51
CA ALA A 326 10.48 -10.33 -1.82
C ALA A 326 10.32 -10.54 -3.33
N GLU A 327 10.46 -9.50 -4.15
CA GLU A 327 10.31 -9.59 -5.60
C GLU A 327 11.27 -10.59 -6.27
N ASN A 328 12.37 -10.94 -5.60
CA ASN A 328 13.37 -11.89 -6.08
C ASN A 328 13.05 -13.34 -5.70
N ALA A 329 11.95 -13.60 -4.98
CA ALA A 329 11.54 -14.94 -4.62
C ALA A 329 11.08 -15.73 -5.86
N PRO A 330 11.40 -17.04 -5.98
CA PRO A 330 11.09 -17.84 -7.17
C PRO A 330 9.63 -17.85 -7.62
N CYS A 331 8.67 -17.70 -6.70
CA CYS A 331 7.23 -17.64 -7.03
C CYS A 331 6.81 -16.38 -7.81
N PHE A 332 7.66 -15.35 -7.84
CA PHE A 332 7.42 -14.11 -8.59
C PHE A 332 8.07 -14.08 -9.98
N TRP A 333 8.71 -15.18 -10.37
CA TRP A 333 9.39 -15.33 -11.64
C TRP A 333 8.85 -16.54 -12.42
N GLU A 334 8.63 -16.36 -13.72
CA GLU A 334 8.30 -17.44 -14.64
C GLU A 334 9.59 -18.18 -15.01
N ALA A 335 9.59 -19.51 -14.93
CA ALA A 335 10.75 -20.30 -15.34
C ALA A 335 11.10 -20.03 -16.81
N PRO A 336 12.38 -19.77 -17.18
CA PRO A 336 13.59 -19.87 -16.35
C PRO A 336 14.07 -18.52 -15.76
N ASN A 337 13.23 -17.82 -14.98
CA ASN A 337 13.47 -16.48 -14.42
C ASN A 337 13.70 -15.39 -15.47
N THR A 338 13.04 -15.50 -16.62
CA THR A 338 13.16 -14.49 -17.70
C THR A 338 12.08 -13.43 -17.63
N TYR A 339 10.93 -13.75 -17.05
CA TYR A 339 9.79 -12.84 -16.92
C TYR A 339 9.25 -12.88 -15.50
N ARG A 340 8.75 -11.72 -15.02
CA ARG A 340 8.02 -11.67 -13.75
C ARG A 340 6.61 -12.24 -13.97
N THR A 341 6.15 -13.07 -13.03
CA THR A 341 4.74 -13.49 -12.97
C THR A 341 3.85 -12.25 -12.75
N PRO A 342 2.52 -12.33 -12.94
CA PRO A 342 1.63 -11.22 -12.59
C PRO A 342 1.81 -10.72 -11.16
N ALA A 343 1.96 -11.62 -10.19
CA ALA A 343 2.25 -11.28 -8.80
C ALA A 343 3.62 -10.58 -8.65
N GLY A 344 4.65 -11.06 -9.36
CA GLY A 344 5.95 -10.41 -9.39
C GLY A 344 5.93 -9.01 -9.98
N LYS A 345 5.10 -8.76 -11.00
CA LYS A 345 4.89 -7.42 -11.58
C LYS A 345 4.22 -6.48 -10.57
N ILE A 346 3.28 -6.98 -9.76
CA ILE A 346 2.64 -6.19 -8.71
C ILE A 346 3.64 -5.82 -7.61
N ILE A 347 4.37 -6.80 -7.07
CA ILE A 347 5.38 -6.54 -6.02
C ILE A 347 6.44 -5.56 -6.51
N ASN A 348 6.94 -5.75 -7.73
CA ASN A 348 7.93 -4.85 -8.32
C ASN A 348 7.39 -3.42 -8.50
N ARG A 349 6.14 -3.28 -8.95
CA ARG A 349 5.50 -1.96 -9.07
C ARG A 349 5.35 -1.28 -7.70
N GLU A 350 4.99 -2.02 -6.67
CA GLU A 350 4.85 -1.44 -5.32
C GLU A 350 6.22 -1.09 -4.71
N ALA A 351 7.26 -1.90 -4.95
CA ALA A 351 8.64 -1.54 -4.59
C ALA A 351 9.07 -0.25 -5.31
N ASP A 352 8.82 -0.13 -6.62
CA ASP A 352 9.10 1.08 -7.39
C ASP A 352 8.35 2.31 -6.85
N ARG A 353 7.08 2.15 -6.46
CA ARG A 353 6.29 3.23 -5.85
C ARG A 353 6.85 3.67 -4.51
N LEU A 354 7.31 2.73 -3.68
CA LEU A 354 7.96 3.05 -2.41
C LEU A 354 9.28 3.80 -2.64
N GLY A 355 10.10 3.39 -3.61
CA GLY A 355 11.32 4.11 -4.00
C GLY A 355 11.05 5.53 -4.54
N GLN A 356 9.95 5.72 -5.27
CA GLN A 356 9.49 7.06 -5.65
C GLN A 356 9.05 7.88 -4.44
N PHE A 357 8.41 7.25 -3.45
CA PHE A 357 7.95 7.92 -2.24
C PHE A 357 9.12 8.32 -1.32
N THR A 358 10.13 7.47 -1.13
CA THR A 358 11.36 7.82 -0.40
C THR A 358 12.07 9.01 -1.08
N SER A 359 12.13 9.01 -2.41
CA SER A 359 12.69 10.12 -3.20
C SER A 359 11.88 11.42 -3.04
N ALA A 360 10.55 11.33 -2.96
CA ALA A 360 9.69 12.48 -2.72
C ALA A 360 9.88 13.09 -1.32
N ILE A 361 10.06 12.25 -0.29
CA ILE A 361 10.41 12.70 1.07
C ILE A 361 11.74 13.45 1.05
N ALA A 362 12.78 12.88 0.45
CA ALA A 362 14.08 13.53 0.38
C ALA A 362 14.01 14.87 -0.38
N GLU A 363 13.29 14.93 -1.50
CA GLU A 363 13.12 16.17 -2.26
C GLU A 363 12.34 17.24 -1.50
N GLU A 364 11.32 16.85 -0.75
CA GLU A 364 10.57 17.77 0.11
C GLU A 364 11.45 18.31 1.25
N MET A 365 12.28 17.46 1.86
CA MET A 365 13.26 17.89 2.84
C MET A 365 14.30 18.85 2.23
N ARG A 366 14.78 18.60 1.00
CA ARG A 366 15.71 19.53 0.31
C ARG A 366 15.09 20.91 0.13
N ARG A 367 13.80 21.00 -0.22
CA ARG A 367 13.10 22.27 -0.47
C ARG A 367 12.94 23.14 0.77
N ARG A 368 12.95 22.55 1.97
CA ARG A 368 12.63 23.27 3.20
C ARG A 368 13.88 23.74 3.92
N PRO A 369 13.93 25.02 4.32
CA PRO A 369 14.93 25.46 5.28
C PRO A 369 14.57 24.88 6.66
N PRO A 370 15.55 24.33 7.41
CA PRO A 370 15.33 23.95 8.80
C PRO A 370 15.02 25.18 9.65
N ALA A 371 14.12 25.03 10.63
CA ALA A 371 13.73 26.11 11.54
C ALA A 371 14.77 26.36 12.65
N ASP A 372 15.52 25.33 13.02
CA ASP A 372 16.54 25.32 14.06
C ASP A 372 17.66 24.31 13.73
N ASP A 373 18.66 24.22 14.62
CA ASP A 373 19.84 23.36 14.43
C ASP A 373 19.46 21.87 14.50
N ASP A 374 18.47 21.50 15.31
CA ASP A 374 18.00 20.10 15.44
C ASP A 374 17.33 19.63 14.14
N GLU A 375 16.47 20.46 13.54
CA GLU A 375 15.91 20.17 12.20
C GLU A 375 16.98 20.14 11.11
N ALA A 376 18.02 20.97 11.23
CA ALA A 376 19.14 20.96 10.28
C ALA A 376 19.90 19.63 10.34
N GLU A 377 20.12 19.08 11.54
CA GLU A 377 20.76 17.79 11.75
C GLU A 377 19.92 16.63 11.20
N GLU A 378 18.64 16.56 11.55
CA GLU A 378 17.71 15.52 11.04
C GLU A 378 17.62 15.55 9.51
N ARG A 379 17.59 16.76 8.94
CA ARG A 379 17.60 16.97 7.50
C ARG A 379 18.89 16.47 6.86
N ALA A 380 20.04 16.88 7.36
CA ALA A 380 21.34 16.48 6.84
C ALA A 380 21.54 14.95 6.92
N ASN A 381 21.17 14.33 8.03
CA ASN A 381 21.28 12.88 8.22
C ASN A 381 20.40 12.09 7.24
N THR A 382 19.13 12.48 7.12
CA THR A 382 18.18 11.81 6.22
C THR A 382 18.62 11.94 4.75
N LEU A 383 19.04 13.14 4.34
CA LEU A 383 19.53 13.36 2.98
C LEU A 383 20.83 12.61 2.69
N LEU A 384 21.75 12.51 3.67
CA LEU A 384 22.95 11.70 3.54
C LEU A 384 22.58 10.24 3.31
N TRP A 385 21.71 9.68 4.15
CA TRP A 385 21.29 8.29 4.03
C TRP A 385 20.61 8.03 2.67
N HIS A 386 19.68 8.89 2.25
CA HIS A 386 19.07 8.80 0.94
C HIS A 386 20.10 8.76 -0.19
N THR A 387 21.10 9.64 -0.10
CA THR A 387 22.16 9.73 -1.09
C THR A 387 23.05 8.46 -1.11
N VAL A 388 23.30 7.85 0.05
CA VAL A 388 24.02 6.57 0.15
C VAL A 388 23.23 5.43 -0.48
N VAL A 389 21.94 5.31 -0.15
CA VAL A 389 21.06 4.22 -0.64
C VAL A 389 20.85 4.31 -2.15
N THR A 390 20.75 5.52 -2.69
CA THR A 390 20.54 5.76 -4.13
C THR A 390 21.83 5.83 -4.95
N GLY A 391 23.00 5.75 -4.30
CA GLY A 391 24.31 5.78 -4.97
C GLY A 391 24.76 7.16 -5.47
N GLY A 392 24.12 8.25 -5.02
CA GLY A 392 24.32 9.62 -5.52
C GLY A 392 25.38 10.46 -4.78
N VAL A 393 26.21 9.88 -3.90
CA VAL A 393 27.07 10.67 -2.96
C VAL A 393 28.02 11.62 -3.70
N ALA A 394 28.52 11.24 -4.87
CA ALA A 394 29.41 12.08 -5.66
C ALA A 394 28.72 13.27 -6.34
N GLU A 395 27.39 13.28 -6.42
CA GLU A 395 26.60 14.23 -7.21
C GLU A 395 26.08 15.42 -6.38
N HIS A 396 26.25 15.39 -5.06
CA HIS A 396 25.68 16.38 -4.12
C HIS A 396 26.72 17.07 -3.21
N PRO A 397 27.68 17.83 -3.76
CA PRO A 397 28.70 18.53 -2.97
C PRO A 397 28.12 19.57 -1.99
N GLU A 398 26.95 20.13 -2.31
CA GLU A 398 26.20 21.04 -1.44
C GLU A 398 25.71 20.36 -0.15
N LEU A 399 25.28 19.10 -0.23
CA LEU A 399 24.85 18.32 0.93
C LEU A 399 26.05 18.01 1.83
N ILE A 400 27.20 17.68 1.24
CA ILE A 400 28.44 17.48 2.00
C ILE A 400 28.87 18.78 2.71
N ALA A 401 28.73 19.94 2.06
CA ALA A 401 29.02 21.23 2.68
C ALA A 401 28.07 21.52 3.85
N GLU A 402 26.78 21.21 3.70
CA GLU A 402 25.78 21.33 4.77
C GLU A 402 26.09 20.41 5.95
N ILE A 403 26.41 19.14 5.68
CA ILE A 403 26.82 18.16 6.69
C ILE A 403 28.04 18.66 7.47
N ASN A 404 29.07 19.14 6.77
CA ASN A 404 30.27 19.68 7.42
C ASN A 404 29.99 20.92 8.26
N ALA A 405 29.02 21.75 7.84
CA ALA A 405 28.60 22.92 8.61
C ALA A 405 27.78 22.54 9.86
N THR A 406 26.94 21.51 9.75
CA THR A 406 26.03 21.06 10.80
C THR A 406 26.76 20.24 11.87
N TRP A 407 27.64 19.33 11.47
CA TRP A 407 28.34 18.42 12.39
C TRP A 407 29.69 18.94 12.87
N GLY A 408 30.12 20.11 12.40
CA GLY A 408 31.39 20.73 12.79
C GLY A 408 32.60 19.92 12.33
N ALA A 409 33.12 20.24 11.15
CA ALA A 409 34.39 19.71 10.65
C ALA A 409 35.59 19.99 11.57
#